data_AF-A0A2E0UEX5-F1
#
_entry.id   AF-A0A2E0UEX5-F1
#
_cell.length_a   1.000
_cell.length_b   1.000
_cell.length_c   1.000
_cell.angle_alpha   90.00
_cell.angle_beta   90.00
_cell.angle_gamma   90.00
#
_symmetry.space_group_name_H-M   'P 1'
#
loop_
_entity.id
_entity.type
_entity.pdbx_description
1 polymer ?
#
loop_
_entity_poly.entity_id
_entity_poly.type
_entity_poly.pdbx_seq_one_letter_code
_entity_poly.pdbx_strand_id
1 'polypeptide(L)'
;MSELPIICFLCTGNSARSVMARAFFASKTSDFEITSAGTLVLEGQPMSIRTRKALASYDLSEPDHLSRQFGQSDLKTDLVVAMEPSHILWMRRHFPEMAARTGTLPRLIRDFPKEGNFENRVATMGLAEVEIEEWEEVVDPAAGDQDVFDRCAEELEGLISRFAVKIL
;
A
#
# COMPACT_ATOMS: atom_id res chain seq x y z
N MET A 1 -4.28 14.87 22.04
CA MET A 1 -5.00 14.07 21.02
C MET A 1 -4.03 12.99 20.60
N SER A 2 -4.38 11.71 20.73
CA SER A 2 -3.55 10.65 20.13
C SER A 2 -3.62 10.82 18.62
N GLU A 3 -2.47 10.98 17.96
CA GLU A 3 -2.42 11.00 16.49
C GLU A 3 -2.88 9.64 15.95
N LEU A 4 -3.62 9.66 14.83
CA LEU A 4 -4.06 8.42 14.18
C LEU A 4 -2.83 7.68 13.64
N PRO A 5 -2.79 6.34 13.71
CA PRO A 5 -1.69 5.60 13.09
C PRO A 5 -1.64 5.85 11.58
N ILE A 6 -0.42 5.88 11.05
CA ILE A 6 -0.16 6.23 9.66
C ILE A 6 0.12 4.95 8.85
N ILE A 7 -0.65 4.75 7.77
CA ILE A 7 -0.44 3.67 6.81
C ILE A 7 0.03 4.26 5.47
N CYS A 8 1.12 3.73 4.93
CA CYS A 8 1.62 4.11 3.60
C CYS A 8 1.52 2.93 2.62
N PHE A 9 0.72 3.06 1.57
CA PHE A 9 0.69 2.09 0.48
C PHE A 9 1.85 2.34 -0.49
N LEU A 10 2.64 1.30 -0.80
CA LEU A 10 3.87 1.41 -1.57
C LEU A 10 3.82 0.52 -2.82
N CYS A 11 4.03 1.13 -3.99
CA CYS A 11 4.30 0.39 -5.24
C CYS A 11 5.54 0.94 -5.95
N THR A 12 5.73 0.64 -7.24
CA THR A 12 6.91 1.12 -7.96
C THR A 12 6.78 2.61 -8.32
N GLY A 13 5.82 2.96 -9.18
CA GLY A 13 5.71 4.30 -9.77
C GLY A 13 4.77 5.27 -9.06
N ASN A 14 4.10 4.86 -7.98
CA ASN A 14 3.08 5.64 -7.29
C ASN A 14 1.99 6.25 -8.21
N SER A 15 1.55 5.48 -9.21
CA SER A 15 0.62 5.94 -10.25
C SER A 15 -0.56 5.00 -10.50
N ALA A 16 -0.51 3.77 -9.97
CA ALA A 16 -1.54 2.72 -10.14
C ALA A 16 -1.86 2.03 -8.81
N ARG A 17 -1.20 0.89 -8.51
CA ARG A 17 -1.54 -0.01 -7.39
C ARG A 17 -1.64 0.68 -6.02
N SER A 18 -0.61 1.44 -5.62
CA SER A 18 -0.61 2.14 -4.33
C SER A 18 -1.70 3.22 -4.23
N VAL A 19 -2.02 3.86 -5.36
CA VAL A 19 -3.04 4.91 -5.44
C VAL A 19 -4.43 4.30 -5.30
N MET A 20 -4.67 3.20 -6.02
CA MET A 20 -5.90 2.43 -5.92
C MET A 20 -6.10 1.88 -4.51
N ALA A 21 -5.07 1.23 -3.95
CA ALA A 21 -5.11 0.67 -2.61
C ALA A 21 -5.40 1.74 -1.53
N ARG A 22 -4.75 2.91 -1.63
CA ARG A 22 -5.01 4.04 -0.75
C ARG A 22 -6.47 4.48 -0.82
N ALA A 23 -6.99 4.71 -2.03
CA ALA A 23 -8.37 5.17 -2.23
C ALA A 23 -9.39 4.14 -1.70
N PHE A 24 -9.18 2.85 -1.97
CA PHE A 24 -10.05 1.79 -1.47
C PHE A 24 -10.00 1.63 0.05
N PHE A 25 -8.83 1.82 0.68
CA PHE A 25 -8.74 1.71 2.14
C PHE A 25 -9.35 2.93 2.82
N ALA A 26 -9.12 4.13 2.27
CA ALA A 26 -9.68 5.38 2.76
C ALA A 26 -11.21 5.45 2.66
N SER A 27 -11.82 4.74 1.69
CA SER A 27 -13.28 4.65 1.60
C SER A 27 -13.90 3.72 2.66
N LYS A 28 -13.10 2.92 3.37
CA LYS A 28 -13.56 1.91 4.34
C LYS A 28 -13.39 2.34 5.80
N THR A 29 -12.51 3.29 6.10
CA THR A 29 -12.23 3.72 7.48
C THR A 29 -11.68 5.14 7.53
N SER A 30 -11.92 5.81 8.66
CA SER A 30 -11.31 7.09 9.04
C SER A 30 -10.38 6.97 10.25
N ASP A 31 -10.05 5.75 10.68
CA ASP A 31 -9.28 5.50 11.91
C ASP A 31 -7.76 5.59 11.70
N PHE A 32 -7.32 5.88 10.48
CA PHE A 32 -5.92 5.96 10.06
C PHE A 32 -5.65 7.22 9.24
N GLU A 33 -4.43 7.75 9.34
CA GLU A 33 -3.89 8.65 8.30
C GLU A 33 -3.36 7.77 7.16
N ILE A 34 -3.89 7.94 5.95
CA ILE A 34 -3.60 7.03 4.85
C ILE A 34 -2.86 7.79 3.75
N THR A 35 -1.67 7.31 3.42
CA THR A 35 -0.80 7.89 2.41
C THR A 35 -0.37 6.84 1.38
N SER A 36 0.29 7.28 0.31
CA SER A 36 0.90 6.36 -0.66
C SER A 36 2.18 6.94 -1.23
N ALA A 37 3.14 6.08 -1.57
CA ALA A 37 4.42 6.45 -2.16
C ALA A 37 4.86 5.41 -3.21
N GLY A 38 6.02 5.62 -3.82
CA GLY A 38 6.65 4.65 -4.71
C GLY A 38 8.15 4.48 -4.49
N THR A 39 8.71 3.38 -5.01
CA THR A 39 10.14 3.06 -4.91
C THR A 39 10.97 3.58 -6.08
N LEU A 40 10.33 3.89 -7.22
CA LEU A 40 10.95 4.48 -8.40
C LEU A 40 9.95 5.40 -9.09
N VAL A 41 9.94 6.66 -8.67
CA VAL A 41 8.88 7.61 -9.03
C VAL A 41 9.41 8.75 -9.89
N LEU A 42 8.63 9.11 -10.92
CA LEU A 42 8.70 10.45 -11.50
C LEU A 42 7.86 11.37 -10.63
N GLU A 43 8.48 12.24 -9.85
CA GLU A 43 7.84 13.12 -8.87
C GLU A 43 6.81 14.06 -9.49
N GLY A 44 5.75 14.37 -8.74
CA GLY A 44 4.78 15.41 -9.05
C GLY A 44 3.86 15.10 -10.24
N GLN A 45 3.74 13.84 -10.65
CA GLN A 45 2.85 13.46 -11.76
C GLN A 45 1.47 13.07 -11.24
N PRO A 46 0.40 13.38 -11.98
CA PRO A 46 -0.90 12.81 -11.68
C PRO A 46 -0.87 11.29 -11.85
N MET A 47 -1.83 10.60 -11.24
CA MET A 47 -2.05 9.18 -11.54
C MET A 47 -2.34 8.97 -13.03
N SER A 48 -2.11 7.75 -13.52
CA SER A 48 -2.41 7.42 -14.92
C SER A 48 -3.90 7.62 -15.22
N ILE A 49 -4.23 7.95 -16.48
CA ILE A 49 -5.64 8.07 -16.93
C ILE A 49 -6.39 6.75 -16.70
N ARG A 50 -5.71 5.61 -16.86
CA ARG A 50 -6.31 4.28 -16.66
C ARG A 50 -6.63 4.03 -15.19
N THR A 51 -5.73 4.41 -14.28
CA THR A 51 -5.95 4.38 -12.83
C THR A 51 -7.15 5.22 -12.44
N ARG A 52 -7.24 6.45 -12.96
CA ARG A 52 -8.36 7.36 -12.69
C ARG A 52 -9.69 6.75 -13.15
N LYS A 53 -9.73 6.17 -14.35
CA LYS A 53 -10.93 5.52 -14.89
C LYS A 53 -11.33 4.29 -14.07
N ALA A 54 -10.37 3.46 -13.69
CA ALA A 54 -10.63 2.27 -12.89
C ALA A 54 -11.22 2.65 -11.52
N LEU A 55 -10.68 3.69 -10.85
CA LEU A 55 -11.24 4.20 -9.60
C LEU A 55 -12.65 4.80 -9.76
N ALA A 56 -12.90 5.50 -10.88
CA ALA A 56 -14.21 6.10 -11.14
C ALA A 56 -15.33 5.06 -11.26
N SER A 57 -15.03 3.83 -11.70
CA SER A 57 -16.00 2.71 -11.72
C SER A 57 -16.46 2.27 -10.31
N TYR A 58 -15.77 2.70 -9.26
CA TYR A 58 -16.12 2.48 -7.86
C TYR A 58 -16.61 3.77 -7.17
N ASP A 59 -16.97 4.80 -7.94
CA ASP A 59 -17.35 6.13 -7.43
C ASP A 59 -16.25 6.80 -6.58
N LEU A 60 -14.99 6.41 -6.78
CA LEU A 60 -13.83 6.98 -6.10
C LEU A 60 -13.07 7.96 -7.01
N SER A 61 -12.53 9.00 -6.41
CA SER A 61 -11.75 10.02 -7.10
C SER A 61 -10.68 10.59 -6.19
N GLU A 62 -9.49 10.84 -6.76
CA GLU A 62 -8.32 11.35 -6.06
C GLU A 62 -7.66 12.44 -6.93
N PRO A 63 -8.36 13.57 -7.16
CA PRO A 63 -7.96 14.56 -8.16
C PRO A 63 -6.63 15.24 -7.84
N ASP A 64 -6.28 15.32 -6.55
CA ASP A 64 -5.08 15.98 -6.04
C ASP A 64 -3.90 15.03 -5.85
N HIS A 65 -4.02 13.76 -6.28
CA HIS A 65 -2.92 12.81 -6.20
C HIS A 65 -1.74 13.27 -7.05
N LEU A 66 -0.58 13.40 -6.42
CA LEU A 66 0.70 13.60 -7.08
C LEU A 66 1.65 12.48 -6.64
N SER A 67 2.28 11.85 -7.62
CA SER A 67 3.24 10.79 -7.40
C SER A 67 4.43 11.31 -6.59
N ARG A 68 4.84 10.55 -5.57
CA ARG A 68 5.97 10.89 -4.71
C ARG A 68 6.83 9.67 -4.39
N GLN A 69 8.14 9.86 -4.33
CA GLN A 69 9.07 8.84 -3.89
C GLN A 69 8.93 8.63 -2.37
N PHE A 70 9.01 7.37 -1.92
CA PHE A 70 9.12 7.10 -0.49
C PHE A 70 10.44 7.69 0.04
N GLY A 71 10.38 8.48 1.11
CA GLY A 71 11.52 9.25 1.60
C GLY A 71 11.49 9.58 3.09
N GLN A 72 12.34 10.50 3.50
CA GLN A 72 12.52 10.90 4.91
C GLN A 72 11.22 11.35 5.59
N SER A 73 10.31 12.00 4.84
CA SER A 73 9.00 12.42 5.34
C SER A 73 8.06 11.25 5.70
N ASP A 74 8.35 10.04 5.20
CA ASP A 74 7.55 8.84 5.43
C ASP A 74 8.02 8.02 6.63
N LEU A 75 9.14 8.36 7.27
CA LEU A 75 9.67 7.61 8.41
C LEU A 75 8.76 7.62 9.64
N LYS A 76 7.80 8.56 9.70
CA LYS A 76 6.74 8.59 10.69
C LYS A 76 5.68 7.49 10.49
N THR A 77 5.73 6.73 9.41
CA THR A 77 4.74 5.69 9.09
C THR A 77 4.78 4.54 10.10
N ASP A 78 3.60 4.10 10.54
CA ASP A 78 3.46 2.98 11.48
C ASP A 78 3.39 1.63 10.76
N LEU A 79 2.84 1.60 9.53
CA LEU A 79 2.83 0.43 8.65
C LEU A 79 2.95 0.82 7.18
N VAL A 80 3.95 0.27 6.49
CA VAL A 80 4.08 0.33 5.03
C VAL A 80 3.50 -0.96 4.43
N VAL A 81 2.55 -0.80 3.51
CA VAL A 81 1.87 -1.88 2.81
C VAL A 81 2.39 -1.95 1.37
N ALA A 82 3.27 -2.90 1.11
CA ALA A 82 3.94 -3.09 -0.17
C ALA A 82 3.13 -4.00 -1.11
N MET A 83 3.22 -3.72 -2.42
CA MET A 83 2.49 -4.50 -3.44
C MET A 83 3.23 -5.73 -3.95
N GLU A 84 4.54 -5.84 -3.75
CA GLU A 84 5.32 -6.95 -4.32
C GLU A 84 6.65 -7.13 -3.57
N PRO A 85 7.32 -8.29 -3.73
CA PRO A 85 8.58 -8.59 -3.06
C PRO A 85 9.71 -7.57 -3.27
N SER A 86 9.83 -7.04 -4.49
CA SER A 86 10.87 -6.08 -4.84
C SER A 86 10.80 -4.81 -3.98
N HIS A 87 9.60 -4.40 -3.57
CA HIS A 87 9.39 -3.24 -2.70
C HIS A 87 9.92 -3.49 -1.28
N ILE A 88 9.81 -4.71 -0.76
CA ILE A 88 10.38 -5.08 0.54
C ILE A 88 11.90 -5.05 0.48
N LEU A 89 12.48 -5.65 -0.57
CA LEU A 89 13.94 -5.64 -0.78
C LEU A 89 14.46 -4.21 -0.93
N TRP A 90 13.74 -3.37 -1.67
CA TRP A 90 14.07 -1.96 -1.82
C TRP A 90 14.02 -1.24 -0.47
N MET A 91 12.98 -1.47 0.34
CA MET A 91 12.85 -0.84 1.66
C MET A 91 13.99 -1.26 2.59
N ARG A 92 14.27 -2.56 2.69
CA ARG A 92 15.37 -3.09 3.52
C ARG A 92 16.73 -2.49 3.16
N ARG A 93 16.93 -2.16 1.87
CA ARG A 93 18.18 -1.58 1.37
C ARG A 93 18.28 -0.07 1.63
N HIS A 94 17.20 0.68 1.47
CA HIS A 94 17.26 2.16 1.47
C HIS A 94 16.79 2.78 2.80
N PHE A 95 15.92 2.10 3.54
CA PHE A 95 15.37 2.52 4.82
C PHE A 95 15.26 1.31 5.76
N PRO A 96 16.40 0.71 6.17
CA PRO A 96 16.41 -0.48 7.04
C PRO A 96 15.63 -0.29 8.34
N GLU A 97 15.54 0.94 8.86
CA GLU A 97 14.73 1.33 10.02
C GLU A 97 13.22 1.08 9.82
N MET A 98 12.74 1.08 8.57
CA MET A 98 11.34 0.83 8.22
C MET A 98 11.06 -0.66 7.96
N ALA A 99 12.07 -1.52 7.91
CA ALA A 99 11.91 -2.93 7.56
C ALA A 99 10.95 -3.68 8.52
N ALA A 100 11.00 -3.36 9.82
CA ALA A 100 10.12 -3.97 10.83
C ALA A 100 8.65 -3.56 10.69
N ARG A 101 8.36 -2.53 9.90
CA ARG A 101 7.02 -1.97 9.66
C ARG A 101 6.60 -2.12 8.20
N THR A 102 7.30 -2.90 7.39
CA THR A 102 7.03 -3.02 5.95
C THR A 102 6.67 -4.44 5.59
N GLY A 103 5.42 -4.66 5.19
CA GLY A 103 4.89 -5.97 4.84
C GLY A 103 4.15 -5.92 3.50
N THR A 104 4.15 -7.05 2.77
CA THR A 104 3.36 -7.16 1.54
C THR A 104 1.88 -7.27 1.87
N LEU A 105 1.00 -6.71 1.02
CA LEU A 105 -0.45 -6.77 1.22
C LEU A 105 -0.96 -8.22 1.38
N PRO A 106 -0.57 -9.20 0.55
CA PRO A 106 -0.99 -10.59 0.72
C PRO A 106 -0.58 -11.18 2.09
N ARG A 107 0.65 -10.92 2.54
CA ARG A 107 1.13 -11.41 3.84
C ARG A 107 0.40 -10.76 5.00
N LEU A 108 0.18 -9.46 4.95
CA LEU A 108 -0.58 -8.77 5.98
C LEU A 108 -2.00 -9.38 6.06
N ILE A 109 -2.69 -9.60 4.94
CA ILE A 109 -4.01 -10.25 4.97
C ILE A 109 -3.95 -11.64 5.62
N ARG A 110 -2.94 -12.44 5.31
CA ARG A 110 -2.78 -13.80 5.83
C ARG A 110 -2.48 -13.81 7.33
N ASP A 111 -1.46 -13.05 7.74
CA ASP A 111 -0.73 -13.26 8.98
C ASP A 111 -0.93 -12.12 10.02
N PHE A 112 -1.70 -11.06 9.72
CA PHE A 112 -1.87 -9.94 10.66
C PHE A 112 -2.45 -10.41 12.01
N PRO A 113 -1.79 -10.10 13.14
CA PRO A 113 -2.25 -10.54 14.46
C PRO A 113 -3.60 -9.95 14.86
N LYS A 114 -4.37 -10.68 15.67
CA LYS A 114 -5.69 -10.25 16.14
C LYS A 114 -5.66 -9.46 17.46
N GLU A 115 -4.71 -9.76 18.33
CA GLU A 115 -4.68 -9.24 19.70
C GLU A 115 -3.62 -8.17 19.88
N GLY A 116 -3.90 -7.19 20.75
CA GLY A 116 -3.01 -6.07 21.05
C GLY A 116 -3.46 -4.77 20.39
N ASN A 117 -2.79 -3.67 20.74
CA ASN A 117 -2.94 -2.41 20.02
C ASN A 117 -2.25 -2.49 18.64
N PHE A 118 -2.49 -1.50 17.78
CA PHE A 118 -1.97 -1.50 16.41
C PHE A 118 -0.44 -1.67 16.34
N GLU A 119 0.30 -0.90 17.15
CA GLU A 119 1.76 -0.95 17.20
C GLU A 119 2.28 -2.35 17.60
N ASN A 120 1.71 -2.95 18.65
CA ASN A 120 2.11 -4.30 19.09
C ASN A 120 1.78 -5.36 18.04
N ARG A 121 0.65 -5.23 17.35
CA ARG A 121 0.24 -6.15 16.28
C ARG A 121 1.22 -6.08 15.11
N VAL A 122 1.68 -4.89 14.71
CA VAL A 122 2.73 -4.75 13.69
C VAL A 122 4.07 -5.34 14.18
N ALA A 123 4.50 -4.99 15.39
CA ALA A 123 5.78 -5.43 15.94
C ALA A 123 5.90 -6.96 16.05
N THR A 124 4.83 -7.65 16.45
CA THR A 124 4.80 -9.12 16.62
C THR A 124 4.87 -9.89 15.30
N MET A 125 4.70 -9.24 14.15
CA MET A 125 4.85 -9.89 12.85
C MET A 125 6.30 -10.19 12.46
N GLY A 126 7.29 -9.53 13.08
CA GLY A 126 8.70 -9.78 12.76
C GLY A 126 9.09 -9.45 11.31
N LEU A 127 8.41 -8.49 10.67
CA LEU A 127 8.51 -8.20 9.22
C LEU A 127 9.94 -7.94 8.70
N ALA A 128 10.84 -7.46 9.56
CA ALA A 128 12.23 -7.21 9.19
C ALA A 128 12.99 -8.50 8.79
N GLU A 129 12.65 -9.63 9.41
CA GLU A 129 13.40 -10.89 9.30
C GLU A 129 12.71 -11.91 8.39
N VAL A 130 11.44 -11.68 8.06
CA VAL A 130 10.65 -12.57 7.21
C VAL A 130 11.31 -12.77 5.83
N GLU A 131 11.49 -14.02 5.41
CA GLU A 131 11.84 -14.31 4.02
C GLU A 131 10.63 -14.05 3.13
N ILE A 132 10.84 -13.28 2.06
CA ILE A 132 9.78 -12.92 1.11
C ILE A 132 9.72 -13.96 0.00
N GLU A 133 8.50 -14.37 -0.32
CA GLU A 133 8.20 -15.42 -1.28
C GLU A 133 7.43 -14.88 -2.49
N GLU A 134 7.40 -15.64 -3.60
CA GLU A 134 6.78 -15.20 -4.87
C GLU A 134 5.25 -15.01 -4.78
N TRP A 135 4.57 -15.68 -3.85
CA TRP A 135 3.12 -15.55 -3.69
C TRP A 135 2.69 -14.18 -3.12
N GLU A 136 3.64 -13.36 -2.67
CA GLU A 136 3.41 -12.07 -2.02
C GLU A 136 3.28 -10.89 -2.99
N GLU A 137 2.88 -11.18 -4.22
CA GLU A 137 2.76 -10.20 -5.29
C GLU A 137 1.31 -9.86 -5.61
N VAL A 138 1.06 -8.55 -5.76
CA VAL A 138 -0.08 -7.99 -6.47
C VAL A 138 0.42 -7.52 -7.83
N VAL A 139 -0.02 -8.19 -8.88
CA VAL A 139 0.50 -8.03 -10.25
C VAL A 139 0.41 -6.58 -10.71
N ASP A 140 1.50 -6.04 -11.26
CA ASP A 140 1.52 -4.68 -11.79
C ASP A 140 0.71 -4.59 -13.10
N PRO A 141 -0.31 -3.72 -13.20
CA PRO A 141 -1.01 -3.46 -14.46
C PRO A 141 -0.17 -2.64 -15.46
N ALA A 142 1.05 -2.23 -15.10
CA ALA A 142 1.96 -1.51 -15.98
C ALA A 142 2.13 -2.21 -17.34
N ALA A 143 2.19 -1.41 -18.40
CA ALA A 143 2.15 -1.83 -19.82
C ALA A 143 0.82 -2.43 -20.31
N GLY A 144 -0.17 -2.65 -19.44
CA GLY A 144 -1.52 -3.09 -19.80
C GLY A 144 -2.42 -2.00 -20.41
N ASP A 145 -3.54 -2.43 -20.98
CA ASP A 145 -4.64 -1.58 -21.44
C ASP A 145 -5.64 -1.28 -20.31
N GLN A 146 -6.78 -0.67 -20.62
CA GLN A 146 -7.76 -0.31 -19.59
C GLN A 146 -8.30 -1.55 -18.85
N ASP A 147 -8.57 -2.63 -19.57
CA ASP A 147 -9.14 -3.85 -18.98
C ASP A 147 -8.19 -4.49 -17.97
N VAL A 148 -6.87 -4.40 -18.18
CA VAL A 148 -5.86 -4.83 -17.20
C VAL A 148 -5.91 -3.97 -15.94
N PHE A 149 -6.07 -2.65 -16.06
CA PHE A 149 -6.20 -1.75 -14.92
C PHE A 149 -7.50 -1.98 -14.14
N ASP A 150 -8.61 -2.27 -14.84
CA ASP A 150 -9.89 -2.54 -14.21
C ASP A 150 -9.85 -3.86 -13.43
N ARG A 151 -9.25 -4.92 -13.99
CA ARG A 151 -9.00 -6.18 -13.26
C ARG A 151 -8.08 -5.99 -12.05
N CYS A 152 -7.03 -5.18 -12.19
CA CYS A 152 -6.16 -4.85 -11.06
C CYS A 152 -6.93 -4.10 -9.96
N ALA A 153 -7.83 -3.19 -10.32
CA ALA A 153 -8.65 -2.48 -9.36
C ALA A 153 -9.63 -3.42 -8.65
N GLU A 154 -10.26 -4.36 -9.37
CA GLU A 154 -11.12 -5.39 -8.79
C GLU A 154 -10.38 -6.29 -7.79
N GLU A 155 -9.18 -6.76 -8.16
CA GLU A 155 -8.33 -7.54 -7.27
C GLU A 155 -7.94 -6.75 -6.02
N LEU A 156 -7.51 -5.48 -6.19
CA LEU A 156 -7.13 -4.61 -5.09
C LEU A 156 -8.30 -4.28 -4.17
N GLU A 157 -9.50 -4.04 -4.69
CA GLU A 157 -10.70 -3.82 -3.87
C GLU A 157 -10.91 -5.03 -2.95
N GLY A 158 -10.88 -6.25 -3.50
CA GLY A 158 -11.08 -7.48 -2.74
C GLY A 158 -9.97 -7.75 -1.71
N LEU A 159 -8.71 -7.47 -2.06
CA LEU A 159 -7.58 -7.55 -1.13
C LEU A 159 -7.70 -6.53 0.01
N ILE A 160 -8.01 -5.27 -0.33
CA ILE A 160 -8.13 -4.18 0.65
C ILE A 160 -9.33 -4.39 1.55
N SER A 161 -10.45 -4.92 1.06
CA SER A 161 -11.58 -5.35 1.88
C SER A 161 -11.18 -6.40 2.92
N ARG A 162 -10.40 -7.42 2.52
CA ARG A 162 -9.89 -8.43 3.45
C ARG A 162 -8.88 -7.86 4.44
N PHE A 163 -8.03 -6.93 3.99
CA PHE A 163 -7.06 -6.25 4.84
C PHE A 163 -7.75 -5.36 5.88
N ALA A 164 -8.80 -4.63 5.48
CA ALA A 164 -9.62 -3.82 6.39
C ALA A 164 -10.23 -4.66 7.51
N VAL A 165 -10.80 -5.83 7.19
CA VAL A 165 -11.33 -6.78 8.21
C VAL A 165 -10.24 -7.28 9.16
N LYS A 166 -8.99 -7.34 8.73
CA LYS A 166 -7.87 -7.79 9.56
C LYS A 166 -7.40 -6.71 10.52
N ILE A 167 -7.39 -5.46 10.09
CA ILE A 167 -6.71 -4.37 10.81
C ILE A 167 -7.64 -3.55 11.70
N LEU A 168 -8.90 -3.36 11.28
CA LEU A 168 -9.98 -2.70 12.02
C LEU A 168 -10.52 -3.61 13.13
#